data_AF-A0A2H6EMA2-F1
#
_entry.id   AF-A0A2H6EMA2-F1
#
_cell.length_a   1.000
_cell.length_b   1.000
_cell.length_c   1.000
_cell.angle_alpha   90.00
_cell.angle_beta   90.00
_cell.angle_gamma   90.00
#
_symmetry.space_group_name_H-M   'P 1'
#
loop_
_entity.id
_entity.type
_entity.pdbx_description
1 polymer ?
#
loop_
_entity_poly.entity_id
_entity_poly.type
_entity_poly.pdbx_seq_one_letter_code
_entity_poly.pdbx_strand_id
1 'polypeptide(L)'
;MKGNNSRRSHITIFKSLDELLSLQKTLYKLSNKISREELKKEFRGLYSKIGSPSKPVELMVSLLPLKQPYNLGDETVVSAWVHNPCWQYFSGFRPFQWKFPIERTDLVHFRK
;
A
#
# COMPACT_ATOMS: atom_id res chain seq x y z
N MET A 1 29.89 36.60 -22.20
CA MET A 1 29.39 35.85 -21.03
C MET A 1 27.87 36.05 -20.89
N LYS A 2 27.07 35.04 -21.24
CA LYS A 2 25.67 34.88 -20.78
C LYS A 2 25.41 33.37 -20.73
N GLY A 3 25.67 32.79 -19.57
CA GLY A 3 25.45 31.37 -19.31
C GLY A 3 23.95 31.12 -19.26
N ASN A 4 23.42 30.47 -20.29
CA ASN A 4 22.03 30.01 -20.29
C ASN A 4 21.97 28.75 -19.43
N ASN A 5 21.73 28.95 -18.13
CA ASN A 5 21.49 27.86 -17.17
C ASN A 5 20.13 27.25 -17.51
N SER A 6 20.13 26.37 -18.51
CA SER A 6 19.06 25.40 -18.74
C SER A 6 18.78 24.75 -17.40
N ARG A 7 17.63 25.08 -16.82
CA ARG A 7 17.13 24.51 -15.57
C ARG A 7 17.16 23.00 -15.77
N ARG A 8 18.16 22.33 -15.20
CA ARG A 8 18.19 20.87 -15.10
C ARG A 8 16.87 20.50 -14.43
N SER A 9 15.91 20.05 -15.22
CA SER A 9 14.76 19.33 -14.70
C SER A 9 15.37 18.18 -13.94
N HIS A 10 15.37 18.25 -12.61
CA HIS A 10 15.77 17.12 -11.79
C HIS A 10 14.93 15.95 -12.29
N ILE A 11 15.59 15.03 -12.97
CA ILE A 11 14.98 13.79 -13.43
C ILE A 11 14.53 13.13 -12.14
N THR A 12 13.24 13.18 -11.84
CA THR A 12 12.66 12.36 -10.78
C THR A 12 12.79 10.95 -11.30
N ILE A 13 13.87 10.26 -10.91
CA ILE A 13 14.29 8.98 -11.52
C ILE A 13 13.18 7.93 -11.41
N PHE A 14 12.24 8.09 -10.46
CA PHE A 14 11.02 7.30 -10.37
C PHE A 14 9.85 8.20 -9.97
N LYS A 15 8.83 8.34 -10.83
CA LYS A 15 7.65 9.17 -10.54
C LYS A 15 6.48 8.38 -9.99
N SER A 16 6.45 7.07 -10.19
CA SER A 16 5.34 6.21 -9.75
C SER A 16 5.81 4.87 -9.22
N LEU A 17 5.07 4.31 -8.26
CA LEU A 17 5.31 2.95 -7.76
C LEU A 17 5.22 1.92 -8.90
N ASP A 18 4.33 2.14 -9.87
CA ASP A 18 4.20 1.31 -11.07
C ASP A 18 5.52 1.09 -11.82
N GLU A 19 6.35 2.13 -11.96
CA GLU A 19 7.66 2.05 -12.62
C GLU A 19 8.68 1.23 -11.80
N LEU A 20 8.66 1.36 -10.47
CA LEU A 20 9.55 0.64 -9.55
C LEU A 20 9.19 -0.85 -9.40
N LEU A 21 7.91 -1.18 -9.54
CA LEU A 21 7.36 -2.51 -9.22
C LEU A 21 7.50 -3.57 -10.31
N SER A 22 7.93 -3.19 -11.52
CA SER A 22 8.13 -4.12 -12.64
C SER A 22 9.09 -5.29 -12.31
N LEU A 23 9.89 -5.16 -11.24
CA LEU A 23 10.82 -6.15 -10.71
C LEU A 23 10.16 -7.27 -9.88
N GLN A 24 9.01 -7.02 -9.23
CA GLN A 24 8.22 -8.05 -8.52
C GLN A 24 6.97 -8.42 -9.33
N LYS A 25 7.19 -9.09 -10.47
CA LYS A 25 6.14 -9.47 -11.43
C LYS A 25 4.92 -10.17 -10.81
N THR A 26 5.10 -10.96 -9.75
CA THR A 26 4.02 -11.76 -9.17
C THR A 26 3.03 -10.93 -8.35
N LEU A 27 3.51 -10.14 -7.38
CA LEU A 27 2.64 -9.28 -6.53
C LEU A 27 1.99 -8.18 -7.35
N TYR A 28 2.71 -7.60 -8.32
CA TYR A 28 2.16 -6.60 -9.24
C TYR A 28 1.00 -7.17 -10.07
N LYS A 29 1.16 -8.36 -10.65
CA LYS A 29 0.08 -9.03 -11.39
C LYS A 29 -1.12 -9.39 -10.51
N LEU A 30 -0.87 -9.81 -9.27
CA LEU A 30 -1.94 -10.11 -8.32
C LEU A 30 -2.72 -8.85 -7.92
N SER A 31 -2.03 -7.74 -7.64
CA SER A 31 -2.66 -6.44 -7.35
C SER A 31 -3.65 -6.05 -8.44
N ASN A 32 -3.27 -6.24 -9.71
CA ASN A 32 -4.10 -5.86 -10.87
C ASN A 32 -5.30 -6.79 -11.12
N LYS A 33 -5.32 -7.99 -10.52
CA LYS A 33 -6.44 -8.92 -10.62
C LYS A 33 -7.47 -8.73 -9.51
N ILE A 34 -7.12 -8.04 -8.43
CA ILE A 34 -8.00 -7.82 -7.29
C ILE A 34 -8.94 -6.65 -7.60
N SER A 35 -10.24 -6.94 -7.68
CA SER A 35 -11.27 -5.90 -7.79
C SER A 35 -11.43 -5.18 -6.45
N ARG A 36 -10.86 -3.98 -6.38
CA ARG A 36 -10.91 -3.14 -5.17
C ARG A 36 -12.32 -2.66 -4.84
N GLU A 37 -13.11 -2.37 -5.87
CA GLU A 37 -14.49 -1.90 -5.70
C GLU A 37 -15.39 -3.01 -5.14
N GLU A 38 -15.20 -4.26 -5.58
CA GLU A 38 -15.90 -5.41 -5.01
C GLU A 38 -15.52 -5.62 -3.54
N LEU A 39 -14.23 -5.57 -3.21
CA LEU A 39 -13.77 -5.64 -1.81
C LEU A 39 -14.39 -4.54 -0.95
N LYS A 40 -14.37 -3.29 -1.42
CA LYS A 40 -15.03 -2.19 -0.69
C LYS A 40 -16.53 -2.43 -0.50
N LYS A 41 -17.20 -2.97 -1.52
CA LYS A 41 -18.64 -3.23 -1.50
C LYS A 41 -19.00 -4.34 -0.49
N GLU A 42 -18.30 -5.47 -0.53
CA GLU A 42 -18.52 -6.61 0.37
C GLU A 42 -18.30 -6.20 1.84
N PHE A 43 -17.20 -5.50 2.11
CA PHE A 43 -16.86 -5.09 3.46
C PHE A 43 -17.62 -3.84 3.92
N ARG A 44 -18.37 -3.15 3.04
CA ARG A 44 -19.09 -1.91 3.38
C ARG A 44 -20.03 -2.07 4.57
N GLY A 45 -20.64 -3.24 4.74
CA GLY A 45 -21.54 -3.53 5.86
C GLY A 45 -20.85 -3.69 7.21
N LEU A 46 -19.54 -3.94 7.21
CA LEU A 46 -18.72 -4.14 8.41
C LEU A 46 -18.14 -2.83 8.97
N TYR A 47 -18.24 -1.73 8.20
CA TYR A 47 -17.72 -0.44 8.60
C TYR A 47 -18.84 0.54 8.96
N SER A 48 -18.70 1.19 10.11
CA SER A 48 -19.64 2.23 10.52
C SER A 48 -19.58 3.43 9.57
N LYS A 49 -20.76 3.95 9.21
CA LYS A 49 -20.90 5.22 8.48
C LYS A 49 -20.67 6.44 9.38
N ILE A 50 -20.60 6.24 10.69
CA ILE A 50 -20.53 7.28 11.72
C ILE A 50 -19.35 6.97 12.65
N GLY A 51 -18.40 7.89 12.78
CA GLY A 51 -17.19 7.74 13.61
C GLY A 51 -15.90 8.06 12.86
N SER A 52 -14.74 7.71 13.45
CA SER A 52 -13.42 7.91 12.84
C SER A 52 -13.33 7.28 11.45
N PRO A 53 -12.60 7.90 10.51
CA PRO A 53 -12.44 7.38 9.16
C PRO A 53 -11.99 5.92 9.23
N SER A 54 -12.80 5.05 8.65
CA SER A 54 -12.52 3.63 8.59
C SER A 54 -11.18 3.42 7.91
N LYS A 55 -10.30 2.63 8.55
CA LYS A 55 -9.02 2.24 7.96
C LYS A 55 -9.26 1.68 6.57
N PRO A 56 -8.37 1.91 5.59
CA PRO A 56 -8.62 1.46 4.24
C PRO A 56 -8.83 -0.05 4.23
N VAL A 57 -10.03 -0.51 3.87
CA VAL A 57 -10.38 -1.95 3.79
C VAL A 57 -9.35 -2.70 2.96
N GLU A 58 -8.96 -2.08 1.85
CA GLU A 58 -7.98 -2.58 0.91
C GLU A 58 -6.63 -2.85 1.57
N LEU A 59 -6.21 -2.02 2.53
CA LEU A 59 -4.98 -2.21 3.28
C LEU A 59 -5.09 -3.40 4.23
N MET A 60 -6.21 -3.54 4.94
CA MET A 60 -6.38 -4.66 5.87
C MET A 60 -6.42 -5.99 5.12
N VAL A 61 -7.18 -6.04 4.03
CA VAL A 61 -7.30 -7.23 3.17
C VAL A 61 -5.96 -7.56 2.51
N SER A 62 -5.14 -6.57 2.13
CA SER A 62 -3.85 -6.81 1.49
C SER A 62 -2.76 -7.28 2.46
N LEU A 63 -2.80 -6.89 3.74
CA LEU A 63 -1.80 -7.31 4.73
C LEU A 63 -1.94 -8.78 5.12
N LEU A 64 -3.15 -9.35 5.09
CA LEU A 64 -3.40 -10.75 5.44
C LEU A 64 -2.65 -11.76 4.55
N PRO A 65 -2.76 -11.73 3.20
CA PRO A 65 -2.01 -12.62 2.32
C PRO A 65 -0.51 -12.33 2.29
N LEU A 66 -0.06 -11.15 2.75
CA LEU A 66 1.36 -10.84 2.92
C LEU A 66 1.95 -11.47 4.18
N LYS A 67 1.17 -11.79 5.21
CA LYS A 67 1.70 -12.40 6.44
C LYS A 67 2.18 -13.83 6.24
N GLN A 68 1.36 -14.64 5.57
CA GLN A 68 1.57 -16.10 5.47
C GLN A 68 2.86 -16.49 4.73
N PRO A 69 3.13 -16.02 3.49
CA PRO A 69 4.31 -16.46 2.74
C PRO A 69 5.63 -15.97 3.32
N TYR A 70 5.59 -14.90 4.13
CA TYR A 70 6.79 -14.31 4.75
C TYR A 70 6.93 -14.66 6.24
N ASN A 71 6.04 -15.50 6.79
CA ASN A 71 6.02 -15.89 8.19
C ASN A 71 6.07 -14.68 9.16
N LEU A 72 5.27 -13.65 8.88
CA LEU A 72 5.24 -12.40 9.65
C LEU A 72 4.07 -12.37 10.65
N GLY A 73 4.31 -11.72 11.79
CA GLY A 73 3.30 -11.33 12.77
C GLY A 73 2.55 -10.06 12.35
N ASP A 74 1.53 -9.66 13.12
CA ASP A 74 0.73 -8.46 12.79
C ASP A 74 1.58 -7.18 12.83
N GLU A 75 2.45 -7.03 13.83
CA GLU A 75 3.32 -5.85 13.89
C GLU A 75 4.44 -5.88 12.85
N THR A 76 5.01 -7.05 12.56
CA THR A 76 6.16 -7.16 11.66
C THR A 76 5.77 -7.02 10.20
N VAL A 77 4.57 -7.46 9.80
CA VAL A 77 4.06 -7.19 8.43
C VAL A 77 3.84 -5.71 8.19
N VAL A 78 3.35 -5.01 9.22
CA VAL A 78 3.15 -3.56 9.19
C VAL A 78 4.47 -2.83 9.03
N SER A 79 5.47 -3.17 9.84
CA SER A 79 6.80 -2.57 9.74
C SER A 79 7.45 -2.85 8.39
N ALA A 80 7.37 -4.09 7.89
CA ALA A 80 7.93 -4.46 6.59
C ALA A 80 7.22 -3.76 5.42
N TRP A 81 5.92 -3.49 5.53
CA TRP A 81 5.15 -2.76 4.52
C TRP A 81 5.65 -1.33 4.30
N VAL A 82 6.03 -0.62 5.36
CA VAL A 82 6.53 0.77 5.28
C VAL A 82 7.79 0.84 4.41
N HIS A 83 8.63 -0.19 4.47
CA HIS A 83 9.88 -0.25 3.72
C HIS A 83 9.74 -0.89 2.33
N ASN A 84 8.56 -1.43 1.98
CA ASN A 84 8.37 -2.21 0.77
C ASN A 84 7.41 -1.55 -0.23
N PRO A 85 7.92 -0.84 -1.26
CA PRO A 85 7.11 -0.20 -2.29
C PRO A 85 6.11 -1.14 -2.94
N CYS A 86 6.48 -2.42 -3.11
CA CYS A 86 5.65 -3.39 -3.78
C CYS A 86 4.39 -3.73 -2.97
N TRP A 87 4.54 -3.78 -1.65
CA TRP A 87 3.45 -4.08 -0.73
C TRP A 87 2.51 -2.90 -0.59
N GLN A 88 3.04 -1.67 -0.63
CA GLN A 88 2.22 -0.45 -0.66
C GLN A 88 1.34 -0.39 -1.91
N TYR A 89 1.91 -0.71 -3.07
CA TYR A 89 1.15 -0.79 -4.31
C TYR A 89 0.10 -1.91 -4.29
N PHE A 90 0.47 -3.11 -3.84
CA PHE A 90 -0.47 -4.20 -3.64
C PHE A 90 -1.64 -3.79 -2.72
N SER A 91 -1.37 -2.91 -1.76
CA SER A 91 -2.37 -2.38 -0.83
C SER A 91 -3.18 -1.20 -1.37
N GLY A 92 -2.81 -0.62 -2.52
CA GLY A 92 -3.58 0.45 -3.20
C GLY A 92 -2.98 1.82 -3.21
N PHE A 93 -1.79 1.94 -2.65
CA PHE A 93 -1.09 3.21 -2.57
C PHE A 93 -0.33 3.40 -3.89
N ARG A 94 -0.50 4.58 -4.50
CA ARG A 94 0.23 4.97 -5.72
C ARG A 94 1.45 5.84 -5.41
N PRO A 95 1.36 6.85 -4.53
CA PRO A 95 2.56 7.47 -3.98
C PRO A 95 3.11 6.63 -2.83
N PHE A 96 4.44 6.53 -2.77
CA PHE A 96 5.13 5.87 -1.66
C PHE A 96 4.87 6.61 -0.34
N GLN A 97 4.60 5.83 0.71
CA GLN A 97 4.31 6.28 2.06
C GLN A 97 5.45 5.90 3.00
N TRP A 98 5.99 6.91 3.69
CA TRP A 98 7.01 6.71 4.72
C TRP A 98 6.44 6.42 6.11
N LYS A 99 5.13 6.67 6.29
CA LYS A 99 4.41 6.42 7.53
C LYS A 99 3.32 5.41 7.28
N PHE A 100 3.09 4.55 8.26
CA PHE A 100 1.99 3.61 8.18
C PHE A 100 0.67 4.35 8.41
N PRO A 101 -0.37 4.09 7.60
CA PRO A 101 -1.65 4.79 7.69
C PRO A 101 -2.53 4.30 8.84
N ILE A 102 -2.09 3.26 9.58
CA ILE A 102 -2.81 2.65 10.71
C ILE A 102 -1.80 2.40 11.85
N GLU A 103 -2.28 2.17 13.07
CA GLU A 103 -1.44 1.73 14.20
C GLU A 103 -1.14 0.23 14.11
N ARG A 104 -0.01 -0.20 14.67
CA ARG A 104 0.43 -1.61 14.59
C ARG A 104 -0.55 -2.60 15.24
N THR A 105 -1.28 -2.16 16.24
CA THR A 105 -2.29 -2.96 16.97
C THR A 105 -3.59 -3.11 16.19
N ASP A 106 -3.77 -2.37 15.11
CA ASP A 106 -5.04 -2.28 14.39
C ASP A 106 -5.43 -3.57 13.68
N LEU A 107 -4.45 -4.37 13.25
CA LEU A 107 -4.68 -5.70 12.67
C LEU A 107 -5.25 -6.69 13.69
N VAL A 108 -4.90 -6.55 14.97
CA VAL A 108 -5.42 -7.41 16.04
C VAL A 108 -6.90 -7.11 16.28
N HIS A 109 -7.27 -5.83 16.25
CA HIS A 109 -8.67 -5.41 16.40
C HIS A 109 -9.53 -5.74 15.18
N PHE A 110 -8.95 -5.72 13.98
CA PHE A 110 -9.68 -6.03 12.74
C PHE A 110 -10.14 -7.49 12.64
N ARG A 111 -9.47 -8.42 13.34
CA ARG A 111 -9.80 -9.86 13.30
C ARG A 111 -10.81 -10.30 14.35
N LYS A 112 -11.17 -9.42 15.30
CA LYS A 112 -12.20 -9.69 16.30
C LYS A 112 -13.57 -9.34 15.75
#